data_AF-A0A1L7I223-F1
#
_entry.id   AF-A0A1L7I223-F1
#
_cell.length_a   1.000
_cell.length_b   1.000
_cell.length_c   1.000
_cell.angle_alpha   90.00
_cell.angle_beta   90.00
_cell.angle_gamma   90.00
#
_symmetry.space_group_name_H-M   'P 1'
#
loop_
_entity.id
_entity.type
_entity.pdbx_description
1 polymer ?
#
loop_
_entity_poly.entity_id
_entity_poly.type
_entity_poly.pdbx_seq_one_letter_code
_entity_poly.pdbx_strand_id
1 'polypeptide(L)'
;MKASLLNFFVVRGLLGINMPVAFQICHESQFNSIPLLFYGDRKSWQWDYLKQKVMPTSIITTDDLREFKIELLEEIKSLMEKQSEGTLKKYLKSADVMEYLQVSPGTLQNLRNNGTLPYTKIGGIIYYETAAILRVMDQNKVQHNIGFGR
;
A
#
# COMPACT_ATOMS: atom_id res chain seq x y z
N MET A 1 12.61 -58.88 7.60
CA MET A 1 13.80 -58.27 6.97
C MET A 1 14.12 -56.99 7.72
N LYS A 2 15.34 -56.87 8.24
CA LYS A 2 15.79 -55.75 9.08
C LYS A 2 16.31 -54.60 8.20
N ALA A 3 15.99 -53.37 8.55
CA ALA A 3 16.76 -52.16 8.21
C ALA A 3 16.54 -51.18 9.38
N SER A 4 17.46 -51.13 10.33
CA SER A 4 18.67 -50.29 10.37
C SER A 4 18.39 -48.78 10.44
N LEU A 5 18.88 -48.25 11.55
CA LEU A 5 18.92 -46.88 12.02
C LEU A 5 19.77 -45.95 11.14
N LEU A 6 19.61 -44.66 11.45
CA LEU A 6 20.63 -43.62 11.56
C LEU A 6 20.65 -42.56 10.43
N ASN A 7 20.20 -41.35 10.74
CA ASN A 7 21.13 -40.23 10.88
C ASN A 7 20.53 -39.00 11.57
N PHE A 8 21.34 -38.47 12.48
CA PHE A 8 21.19 -37.29 13.31
C PHE A 8 22.24 -36.29 12.79
N PHE A 9 21.88 -35.04 12.45
CA PHE A 9 22.69 -33.79 12.58
C PHE A 9 22.10 -32.64 11.72
N VAL A 10 21.62 -31.54 12.34
CA VAL A 10 22.26 -30.19 12.41
C VAL A 10 21.94 -29.29 11.19
N VAL A 11 21.54 -28.00 11.24
CA VAL A 11 21.25 -26.94 12.25
C VAL A 11 20.58 -25.76 11.49
N ARG A 12 19.95 -24.84 12.24
CA ARG A 12 19.44 -23.48 11.93
C ARG A 12 18.03 -23.41 11.34
N GLY A 13 17.02 -22.85 11.99
CA GLY A 13 16.98 -21.85 13.06
C GLY A 13 16.81 -20.46 12.47
N LEU A 14 15.57 -19.96 12.49
CA LEU A 14 15.14 -18.55 12.63
C LEU A 14 13.70 -18.46 12.12
N LEU A 15 12.75 -18.36 13.06
CA LEU A 15 11.65 -17.41 13.05
C LEU A 15 10.85 -17.67 14.34
N GLY A 16 11.25 -16.94 15.38
CA GLY A 16 10.58 -16.93 16.67
C GLY A 16 9.25 -16.21 16.55
N ILE A 17 8.17 -16.97 16.49
CA ILE A 17 6.84 -16.48 16.80
C ILE A 17 6.26 -17.38 17.90
N ASN A 18 5.91 -16.75 19.01
CA ASN A 18 5.51 -17.36 20.26
C ASN A 18 3.98 -17.49 20.28
N MET A 19 3.44 -18.71 20.26
CA MET A 19 2.04 -19.00 20.55
C MET A 19 1.97 -20.12 21.60
N PRO A 20 1.34 -19.88 22.76
CA PRO A 20 1.21 -20.91 23.78
C PRO A 20 0.05 -21.88 23.49
N VAL A 21 0.45 -23.12 23.23
CA VAL A 21 0.05 -24.40 23.83
C VAL A 21 -1.43 -24.87 23.83
N ALA A 22 -1.54 -26.13 23.39
CA ALA A 22 -2.46 -27.19 23.81
C ALA A 22 -3.86 -27.24 23.20
N PHE A 23 -4.00 -28.05 22.13
CA PHE A 23 -5.17 -28.91 21.98
C PHE A 23 -4.70 -30.32 21.66
N GLN A 24 -4.57 -31.13 22.73
CA GLN A 24 -4.34 -32.57 22.65
C GLN A 24 -5.67 -33.23 22.27
N ILE A 25 -5.73 -33.80 21.07
CA ILE A 25 -6.81 -34.72 20.69
C ILE A 25 -6.46 -36.07 21.34
N CYS A 26 -7.25 -36.50 22.32
CA CYS A 26 -7.20 -37.86 22.85
C CYS A 26 -8.57 -38.51 22.74
N HIS A 27 -8.53 -39.69 22.12
CA HIS A 27 -9.60 -40.55 21.65
C HIS A 27 -10.12 -41.47 22.78
N GLU A 28 -11.45 -41.60 22.84
CA GLU A 28 -12.25 -42.77 23.22
C GLU A 28 -12.10 -43.43 24.62
N SER A 29 -13.27 -43.65 25.21
CA SER A 29 -13.66 -44.76 26.12
C SER A 29 -13.46 -44.63 27.64
N GLN A 30 -14.62 -44.77 28.30
CA GLN A 30 -14.89 -45.20 29.68
C GLN A 30 -14.84 -44.16 30.80
N PHE A 31 -16.01 -43.63 31.17
CA PHE A 31 -16.42 -43.48 32.57
C PHE A 31 -17.96 -43.54 32.66
N ASN A 32 -18.51 -44.76 32.59
CA ASN A 32 -19.88 -45.03 33.04
C ASN A 32 -19.81 -45.39 34.53
N SER A 33 -19.98 -44.39 35.38
CA SER A 33 -20.41 -44.52 36.78
C SER A 33 -20.87 -43.16 37.28
N ILE A 34 -22.14 -42.83 37.01
CA ILE A 34 -22.82 -41.64 37.53
C ILE A 34 -23.68 -42.10 38.72
N PRO A 35 -23.50 -41.57 39.94
CA PRO A 35 -24.54 -41.60 40.94
C PRO A 35 -25.51 -40.45 40.66
N LEU A 36 -26.75 -40.81 40.34
CA LEU A 36 -27.92 -39.92 40.36
C LEU A 36 -28.09 -39.37 41.77
N LEU A 37 -27.78 -38.10 42.01
CA LEU A 37 -28.34 -37.37 43.15
C LEU A 37 -28.50 -35.86 42.86
N PHE A 38 -29.77 -35.47 42.94
CA PHE A 38 -30.35 -34.14 43.16
C PHE A 38 -30.43 -33.12 42.02
N TYR A 39 -31.66 -33.08 41.47
CA TYR A 39 -32.30 -31.93 40.82
C TYR A 39 -32.20 -30.68 41.71
N GLY A 40 -31.53 -29.64 41.21
CA GLY A 40 -31.49 -28.30 41.78
C GLY A 40 -31.26 -27.26 40.68
N ASP A 41 -32.34 -26.60 40.30
CA ASP A 41 -32.47 -25.37 39.50
C ASP A 41 -31.40 -25.02 38.44
N ARG A 42 -31.63 -25.47 37.20
CA ARG A 42 -30.78 -25.17 36.02
C ARG A 42 -31.08 -23.81 35.37
N LYS A 43 -32.01 -23.00 35.88
CA LYS A 43 -32.46 -21.76 35.21
C LYS A 43 -31.77 -20.46 35.66
N SER A 44 -30.83 -20.52 36.60
CA SER A 44 -30.11 -19.32 37.09
C SER A 44 -28.91 -18.94 36.20
N TRP A 45 -28.10 -19.91 35.80
CA TRP A 45 -26.80 -19.65 35.15
C TRP A 45 -26.85 -19.19 33.69
N GLN A 46 -28.02 -19.22 33.05
CA GLN A 46 -28.17 -18.77 31.66
C GLN A 46 -28.31 -17.24 31.54
N TRP A 47 -28.88 -16.58 32.57
CA TRP A 47 -29.25 -15.17 32.45
C TRP A 47 -28.15 -14.18 32.84
N ASP A 48 -27.13 -14.62 33.57
CA ASP A 48 -26.00 -13.76 33.92
C ASP A 48 -24.99 -13.58 32.76
N TYR A 49 -24.92 -14.54 31.83
CA TYR A 49 -24.07 -14.42 30.63
C TYR A 49 -24.63 -13.41 29.61
N LEU A 50 -25.93 -13.09 29.68
CA LEU A 50 -26.59 -12.15 28.76
C LEU A 50 -26.69 -10.72 29.31
N LYS A 51 -26.45 -10.49 30.60
CA LYS A 51 -26.41 -9.12 31.18
C LYS A 51 -25.12 -8.36 30.84
N GLN A 52 -24.03 -9.06 30.51
CA GLN A 52 -22.70 -8.45 30.46
C GLN A 52 -22.14 -8.19 29.05
N LYS A 53 -22.89 -8.51 27.99
CA LYS A 53 -22.47 -8.25 26.60
C LYS A 53 -23.37 -7.27 25.86
N VAL A 54 -23.85 -6.24 26.56
CA VAL A 54 -24.29 -5.02 25.88
C VAL A 54 -23.04 -4.17 25.71
N MET A 55 -22.39 -4.29 24.55
CA MET A 55 -21.44 -3.27 24.13
C MET A 55 -22.23 -1.96 24.12
N PRO A 56 -21.80 -0.89 24.80
CA PRO A 56 -22.46 0.40 24.64
C PRO A 56 -22.37 0.78 23.16
N THR A 57 -23.45 0.55 22.42
CA THR A 57 -23.55 0.98 21.04
C THR A 57 -23.75 2.49 21.13
N SER A 58 -22.66 3.24 21.06
CA SER A 58 -22.74 4.66 20.74
C SER A 58 -23.53 4.75 19.45
N ILE A 59 -24.72 5.35 19.52
CA ILE A 59 -25.55 5.55 18.34
C ILE A 59 -24.83 6.63 17.54
N ILE A 60 -24.08 6.21 16.52
CA ILE A 60 -23.42 7.10 15.57
C ILE A 60 -24.51 7.97 14.95
N THR A 61 -24.37 9.29 15.12
CA THR A 61 -25.27 10.24 14.48
C THR A 61 -24.81 10.48 13.05
N THR A 62 -25.71 11.01 12.22
CA THR A 62 -25.35 11.44 10.87
C THR A 62 -24.36 12.62 10.86
N ASP A 63 -24.22 13.32 11.99
CA ASP A 63 -23.32 14.47 12.13
C ASP A 63 -21.88 14.01 12.34
N ASP A 64 -21.66 12.99 13.18
CA ASP A 64 -20.34 12.36 13.39
C ASP A 64 -19.75 11.84 12.08
N LEU A 65 -20.60 11.25 11.21
CA LEU A 65 -20.23 10.79 9.88
C LEU A 65 -19.85 11.94 8.93
N ARG A 66 -20.47 13.12 9.10
CA ARG A 66 -20.16 14.30 8.29
C ARG A 66 -18.84 14.91 8.73
N GLU A 67 -18.59 15.01 10.03
CA GLU A 67 -17.32 15.48 10.59
C GLU A 67 -16.17 14.57 10.14
N PHE A 68 -16.32 13.26 10.31
CA PHE A 68 -15.34 12.28 9.83
C PHE A 68 -15.08 12.37 8.32
N LYS A 69 -16.12 12.62 7.51
CA LYS A 69 -15.95 12.81 6.06
C LYS A 69 -15.13 14.07 5.75
N ILE A 70 -15.37 15.17 6.46
CA ILE A 70 -14.65 16.43 6.23
C ILE A 70 -13.18 16.24 6.61
N GLU A 71 -12.91 15.69 7.80
CA GLU A 71 -11.55 15.42 8.28
C GLU A 71 -10.77 14.53 7.30
N LEU A 72 -11.38 13.44 6.83
CA LEU A 72 -10.76 12.56 5.83
C LEU A 72 -10.45 13.28 4.51
N LEU A 73 -11.39 14.09 4.01
CA LEU A 73 -11.18 14.83 2.76
C LEU A 73 -10.07 15.87 2.90
N GLU A 74 -9.95 16.51 4.06
CA GLU A 74 -8.90 17.48 4.36
C GLU A 74 -7.54 16.81 4.46
N GLU A 75 -7.44 15.65 5.12
CA GLU A 75 -6.21 14.89 5.22
C GLU A 75 -5.74 14.40 3.83
N ILE A 76 -6.65 13.87 3.01
CA ILE A 76 -6.36 13.46 1.62
C ILE A 76 -5.84 14.64 0.79
N LYS A 77 -6.50 15.80 0.88
CA LYS A 77 -6.02 17.02 0.19
C LYS A 77 -4.62 17.39 0.64
N SER A 78 -4.36 17.38 1.95
CA SER A 78 -3.03 17.71 2.48
C SER A 78 -1.94 16.74 2.00
N LEU A 79 -2.27 15.46 1.84
CA LEU A 79 -1.35 14.45 1.31
C LEU A 79 -1.06 14.68 -0.18
N MET A 80 -2.08 15.05 -0.96
CA MET A 80 -1.91 15.40 -2.38
C MET A 80 -1.08 16.68 -2.56
N GLU A 81 -1.31 17.69 -1.72
CA GLU A 81 -0.54 18.94 -1.75
C GLU A 81 0.94 18.69 -1.39
N LYS A 82 1.21 17.91 -0.34
CA LYS A 82 2.59 17.49 0.01
C LYS A 82 3.27 16.68 -1.10
N GLN A 83 2.53 15.83 -1.80
CA GLN A 83 3.06 15.15 -2.99
C GLN A 83 3.32 16.12 -4.14
N SER A 84 2.48 17.13 -4.31
CA SER A 84 2.68 18.16 -5.33
C SER A 84 3.87 19.07 -5.01
N GLU A 85 4.21 19.28 -3.72
CA GLU A 85 5.44 19.96 -3.28
C GLU A 85 6.73 19.16 -3.57
N GLY A 86 6.60 17.87 -3.89
CA GLY A 86 7.57 17.11 -4.69
C GLY A 86 7.69 17.61 -6.14
N THR A 87 7.29 18.85 -6.39
CA THR A 87 7.39 19.62 -7.63
C THR A 87 8.63 19.21 -8.39
N LEU A 88 8.39 18.62 -9.57
CA LEU A 88 9.36 18.35 -10.62
C LEU A 88 10.50 19.37 -10.53
N LYS A 89 11.72 18.90 -10.21
CA LYS A 89 12.92 19.76 -10.10
C LYS A 89 12.85 20.82 -11.17
N LYS A 90 12.69 22.09 -10.77
CA LYS A 90 12.47 23.22 -11.71
C LYS A 90 13.48 23.21 -12.85
N TYR A 91 14.70 22.78 -12.54
CA TYR A 91 15.77 22.54 -13.49
C TYR A 91 16.20 21.07 -13.50
N LEU A 92 16.23 20.50 -14.69
CA LEU A 92 16.67 19.14 -14.98
C LEU A 92 18.06 19.15 -15.60
N LYS A 93 18.90 18.17 -15.25
CA LYS A 93 20.17 17.92 -15.94
C LYS A 93 19.93 17.10 -17.21
N SER A 94 20.92 17.01 -18.09
CA SER A 94 20.84 16.19 -19.32
C SER A 94 20.41 14.74 -19.05
N ALA A 95 20.87 14.12 -17.96
CA ALA A 95 20.47 12.76 -17.59
C ALA A 95 18.96 12.67 -17.31
N ASP A 96 18.45 13.57 -16.47
CA ASP A 96 17.03 13.60 -16.09
C ASP A 96 16.14 13.91 -17.31
N VAL A 97 16.58 14.77 -18.24
CA VAL A 97 15.83 15.07 -19.47
C VAL A 97 15.80 13.88 -20.42
N MET A 98 16.89 13.13 -20.54
CA MET A 98 16.92 11.91 -21.35
C MET A 98 15.95 10.88 -20.82
N GLU A 99 15.84 10.72 -19.50
CA GLU A 99 14.88 9.84 -18.86
C GLU A 99 13.43 10.36 -19.05
N TYR A 100 13.21 11.66 -18.86
CA TYR A 100 11.88 12.28 -18.97
C TYR A 100 11.30 12.21 -20.38
N LEU A 101 12.10 12.53 -21.41
CA LEU A 101 11.67 12.51 -22.82
C LEU A 101 11.93 11.15 -23.50
N GLN A 102 12.59 10.21 -22.81
CA GLN A 102 13.02 8.91 -23.35
C GLN A 102 13.84 9.05 -24.64
N VAL A 103 14.77 10.02 -24.67
CA VAL A 103 15.60 10.31 -25.85
C VAL A 103 17.04 9.89 -25.64
N SER A 104 17.70 9.52 -26.74
CA SER A 104 19.13 9.23 -26.74
C SER A 104 19.98 10.50 -26.52
N PRO A 105 21.23 10.37 -26.04
CA PRO A 105 22.14 11.52 -25.90
C PRO A 105 22.43 12.24 -27.24
N GLY A 106 22.48 11.50 -28.35
CA GLY A 106 22.65 12.07 -29.68
C GLY A 106 21.43 12.90 -30.11
N THR A 107 20.22 12.42 -29.82
CA THR A 107 18.99 13.18 -30.06
C THR A 107 18.95 14.45 -29.22
N LEU A 108 19.28 14.37 -27.92
CA LEU A 108 19.31 15.55 -27.06
C LEU A 108 20.40 16.55 -27.46
N GLN A 109 21.52 16.08 -28.04
CA GLN A 109 22.51 16.95 -28.67
C GLN A 109 21.97 17.64 -29.92
N ASN A 110 21.27 16.92 -30.79
CA ASN A 110 20.63 17.50 -31.97
C ASN A 110 19.59 18.56 -31.58
N LEU A 111 18.75 18.28 -30.58
CA LEU A 111 17.75 19.24 -30.08
C LEU A 111 18.38 20.53 -29.52
N ARG A 112 19.57 20.43 -28.89
CA ARG A 112 20.34 21.60 -28.44
C ARG A 112 20.96 22.35 -29.60
N ASN A 113 21.61 21.65 -30.52
CA ASN A 113 22.30 22.24 -31.68
C ASN A 113 21.31 22.95 -32.61
N ASN A 114 20.12 22.38 -32.79
CA ASN A 114 19.04 22.94 -33.59
C ASN A 114 18.33 24.11 -32.87
N GLY A 115 18.63 24.35 -31.59
CA GLY A 115 17.94 25.37 -30.77
C GLY A 115 16.47 25.06 -30.48
N THR A 116 16.01 23.82 -30.75
CA THR A 116 14.62 23.41 -30.50
C THR A 116 14.31 23.32 -29.02
N LEU A 117 15.27 22.82 -28.22
CA LEU A 117 15.12 22.73 -26.77
C LEU A 117 15.99 23.78 -26.07
N PRO A 118 15.38 24.79 -25.41
CA PRO A 118 16.14 25.84 -24.74
C PRO A 118 16.87 25.27 -23.52
N TYR A 119 18.12 25.71 -23.33
CA TYR A 119 18.97 25.26 -22.24
C TYR A 119 19.75 26.42 -21.63
N THR A 120 20.13 26.27 -20.36
CA THR A 120 20.97 27.22 -19.63
C THR A 120 22.30 26.55 -19.31
N LYS A 121 23.42 27.20 -19.63
CA LYS A 121 24.76 26.71 -19.33
C LYS A 121 25.37 27.52 -18.19
N ILE A 122 25.69 26.86 -17.08
CA ILE A 122 26.32 27.48 -15.90
C ILE A 122 27.51 26.62 -15.51
N GLY A 123 28.72 27.19 -15.53
CA GLY A 123 29.94 26.47 -15.10
C GLY A 123 30.24 25.20 -15.90
N GLY A 124 29.85 25.14 -17.17
CA GLY A 124 30.03 23.95 -18.03
C GLY A 124 28.93 22.90 -17.90
N ILE A 125 28.05 23.00 -16.90
CA ILE A 125 26.89 22.12 -16.73
C ILE A 125 25.70 22.74 -17.47
N ILE A 126 24.88 21.88 -18.09
CA ILE A 126 23.70 22.27 -18.85
C ILE A 126 22.45 21.87 -18.07
N TYR A 127 21.55 22.84 -17.94
CA TYR A 127 20.27 22.74 -17.26
C TYR A 127 19.12 23.05 -18.21
N TYR A 128 17.98 22.40 -17.96
CA TYR A 128 16.75 22.59 -18.71
C TYR A 128 15.62 22.92 -17.76
N GLU A 129 14.83 23.93 -18.07
CA GLU A 129 13.63 24.25 -17.30
C GLU A 129 12.48 23.31 -17.70
N THR A 130 11.81 22.73 -16.72
CA THR A 130 10.67 21.81 -16.94
C THR A 130 9.55 22.48 -17.74
N ALA A 131 9.20 23.72 -17.38
CA ALA A 131 8.19 24.50 -18.08
C ALA A 131 8.55 24.74 -19.55
N ALA A 132 9.84 24.94 -19.85
CA ALA A 132 10.29 25.16 -21.21
C ALA A 132 10.22 23.88 -22.06
N ILE A 133 10.55 22.72 -21.48
CA ILE A 133 10.39 21.42 -22.14
C ILE A 133 8.92 21.20 -22.53
N LEU A 134 7.98 21.42 -21.60
CA LEU A 134 6.55 21.26 -21.85
C LEU A 134 6.05 22.17 -22.98
N ARG A 135 6.48 23.44 -22.99
CA ARG A 135 6.14 24.38 -24.08
C ARG A 135 6.60 23.87 -25.45
N VAL A 136 7.80 23.33 -25.53
CA VAL A 136 8.33 22.77 -26.78
C VAL A 136 7.52 21.54 -27.20
N MET A 137 7.13 20.67 -26.25
CA MET A 137 6.27 19.53 -26.55
C MET A 137 4.91 19.96 -27.10
N ASP A 138 4.30 20.97 -26.50
CA ASP A 138 3.01 21.51 -26.96
C ASP A 138 3.09 22.14 -28.35
N GLN A 139 4.17 22.87 -28.65
CA GLN A 139 4.41 23.48 -29.96
C GLN A 139 4.59 22.44 -31.08
N ASN A 140 5.12 21.26 -30.76
CA ASN A 140 5.38 20.19 -31.74
C ASN A 140 4.23 19.17 -31.84
N LYS A 141 3.06 19.45 -31.24
CA LYS A 141 1.87 18.58 -31.36
C LYS A 141 1.29 18.64 -32.77
N VAL A 142 1.38 17.53 -33.51
CA VAL A 142 0.77 17.38 -34.84
C VAL A 142 -0.66 16.85 -34.70
N GLN A 143 -1.65 17.66 -35.08
CA GLN A 143 -3.05 17.24 -35.14
C GLN A 143 -3.35 16.62 -36.51
N HIS A 144 -3.59 15.31 -36.54
CA HIS A 144 -4.15 14.68 -37.74
C HIS A 144 -5.67 14.87 -37.72
N ASN A 145 -6.18 15.74 -38.59
CA ASN A 145 -7.62 15.81 -38.82
C ASN A 145 -8.01 14.59 -39.66
N ILE A 146 -8.56 13.57 -39.01
CA ILE A 146 -9.11 12.39 -39.68
C ILE A 146 -10.40 12.85 -40.36
N GLY A 147 -10.26 13.42 -41.55
CA GLY A 147 -11.39 13.72 -42.42
C GLY A 147 -12.00 12.40 -42.86
N PHE A 148 -13.10 11.99 -42.22
CA PHE A 148 -13.99 10.97 -42.78
C PHE A 148 -14.59 11.56 -44.05
N GLY A 149 -13.97 11.21 -45.18
CA GLY A 149 -14.40 11.57 -46.51
C GLY A 149 -15.83 11.10 -46.76
N ARG A 150 -16.60 12.03 -47.35
CA ARG A 150 -17.91 11.80 -47.97
C ARG A 150 -17.78 10.92 -49.20
#